data_AF-A0A3A5V9Z2-F1
#
_entry.id   AF-A0A3A5V9Z2-F1
#
_cell.length_a   1.000
_cell.length_b   1.000
_cell.length_c   1.000
_cell.angle_alpha   90.00
_cell.angle_beta   90.00
_cell.angle_gamma   90.00
#
_symmetry.space_group_name_H-M   'P 1'
#
loop_
_entity.id
_entity.type
_entity.pdbx_description
1 polymer ?
#
loop_
_entity_poly.entity_id
_entity_poly.type
_entity_poly.pdbx_seq_one_letter_code
_entity_poly.pdbx_strand_id
1 'polypeptide(L)'
;MGSVAVGAMVVGTSMLVVFALAMATLEAQVDDSIAQIEATAEPISIFTIEDATNVEGAVVSYTINNPGTGYSSTPGNSTLVEVNGSAGSFSANLVISSGTVTGLTILDHGSSYLYASTYYLEVTGSNNGTNLNITATLGNLVYVNVTNDGGKDVKTDFAWLFTDGGAPINLSDGHEGYSPNTIFPGETFQFYYDSGAQATVSRIAISVDGVTKSSTVA
;
A
#
# COMPACT_ATOMS: atom_id res chain seq x y z
N MET A 1 82.49 9.80 -29.42
CA MET A 1 81.07 10.20 -29.46
C MET A 1 80.13 9.02 -29.11
N GLY A 2 80.35 8.35 -27.96
CA GLY A 2 79.59 7.13 -27.60
C GLY A 2 78.69 7.22 -26.36
N SER A 3 78.72 8.33 -25.62
CA SER A 3 78.01 8.46 -24.32
C SER A 3 76.54 8.91 -24.47
N VAL A 4 76.24 9.75 -25.46
CA VAL A 4 74.90 10.34 -25.65
C VAL A 4 73.87 9.31 -26.15
N ALA A 5 74.29 8.33 -26.95
CA ALA A 5 73.41 7.28 -27.48
C ALA A 5 73.00 6.25 -26.42
N VAL A 6 73.90 5.91 -25.49
CA VAL A 6 73.61 5.00 -24.37
C VAL A 6 72.71 5.69 -23.34
N GLY A 7 72.95 6.98 -23.05
CA GLY A 7 72.07 7.76 -22.18
C GLY A 7 70.63 7.88 -22.73
N ALA A 8 70.48 8.14 -24.03
CA ALA A 8 69.16 8.20 -24.68
C ALA A 8 68.42 6.85 -24.65
N MET A 9 69.14 5.74 -24.82
CA MET A 9 68.57 4.39 -24.77
C MET A 9 68.10 4.02 -23.35
N VAL A 10 68.91 4.31 -22.33
CA VAL A 10 68.58 4.03 -20.91
C VAL A 10 67.38 4.86 -20.44
N VAL A 11 67.29 6.12 -20.86
CA VAL A 11 66.13 6.99 -20.55
C VAL A 11 64.87 6.48 -21.26
N GLY A 12 64.98 6.04 -22.52
CA GLY A 12 63.86 5.47 -23.26
C GLY A 12 63.29 4.19 -22.62
N THR A 13 64.14 3.27 -22.19
CA THR A 13 63.69 2.05 -21.49
C THR A 13 63.09 2.35 -20.13
N SER A 14 63.63 3.34 -19.42
CA SER A 14 63.09 3.77 -18.11
C SER A 14 61.72 4.41 -18.24
N MET A 15 61.50 5.24 -19.27
CA MET A 15 60.19 5.83 -19.54
C MET A 15 59.15 4.80 -19.97
N LEU A 16 59.55 3.77 -20.73
CA LEU A 16 58.65 2.67 -21.07
C LEU A 16 58.22 1.87 -19.84
N VAL A 17 59.12 1.64 -18.88
CA VAL A 17 58.78 0.95 -17.62
C VAL A 17 57.83 1.80 -16.78
N VAL A 18 58.08 3.12 -16.66
CA VAL A 18 57.17 4.04 -15.94
C VAL A 18 55.80 4.09 -16.62
N PHE A 19 55.77 4.14 -17.95
CA PHE A 19 54.51 4.15 -18.70
C PHE A 19 53.75 2.83 -18.55
N ALA A 20 54.44 1.69 -18.57
CA ALA A 20 53.84 0.38 -18.33
C ALA A 20 53.29 0.26 -16.91
N LEU A 21 54.03 0.75 -15.90
CA LEU A 21 53.56 0.79 -14.52
C LEU A 21 52.36 1.72 -14.35
N ALA A 22 52.39 2.89 -14.98
CA ALA A 22 51.29 3.85 -14.97
C ALA A 22 50.03 3.25 -15.63
N MET A 23 50.16 2.56 -16.75
CA MET A 23 49.06 1.87 -17.42
C MET A 23 48.44 0.80 -16.52
N ALA A 24 49.27 -0.06 -15.90
CA ALA A 24 48.80 -1.08 -14.98
C ALA A 24 48.09 -0.48 -13.75
N THR A 25 48.56 0.66 -13.24
CA THR A 25 47.87 1.36 -12.14
C THR A 25 46.55 1.98 -12.57
N LEU A 26 46.44 2.44 -13.82
CA LEU A 26 45.18 2.98 -14.35
C LEU A 26 44.16 1.87 -14.60
N GLU A 27 44.59 0.70 -15.10
CA GLU A 27 43.72 -0.48 -15.23
C GLU A 27 43.18 -0.90 -13.87
N ALA A 28 44.04 -1.01 -12.87
CA ALA A 28 43.62 -1.33 -11.50
C ALA A 28 42.65 -0.27 -10.92
N GLN A 29 42.91 1.02 -11.15
CA GLN A 29 42.00 2.09 -10.70
C GLN A 29 40.65 2.07 -11.43
N VAL A 30 40.63 1.72 -12.71
CA VAL A 30 39.38 1.58 -13.47
C VAL A 30 38.57 0.40 -12.95
N ASP A 31 39.19 -0.76 -12.74
CA ASP A 31 38.51 -1.94 -12.18
C ASP A 31 37.96 -1.67 -10.77
N ASP A 32 38.77 -1.04 -9.90
CA ASP A 32 38.32 -0.62 -8.57
C ASP A 32 37.17 0.39 -8.65
N SER A 33 37.23 1.35 -9.59
CA SER A 33 36.16 2.33 -9.78
C SER A 33 34.85 1.68 -10.23
N ILE A 34 34.91 0.68 -11.11
CA ILE A 34 33.74 -0.07 -11.58
C ILE A 34 33.16 -0.91 -10.43
N ALA A 35 34.02 -1.64 -9.70
CA ALA A 35 33.60 -2.42 -8.55
C ALA A 35 32.95 -1.54 -7.46
N GLN A 36 33.47 -0.34 -7.25
CA GLN A 36 32.87 0.62 -6.33
C GLN A 36 31.51 1.12 -6.84
N ILE A 37 31.37 1.42 -8.14
CA ILE A 37 30.09 1.82 -8.75
C ILE A 37 29.05 0.71 -8.57
N GLU A 38 29.40 -0.55 -8.84
CA GLU A 38 28.51 -1.69 -8.67
C GLU A 38 28.14 -1.93 -7.20
N ALA A 39 29.09 -1.78 -6.28
CA ALA A 39 28.84 -1.88 -4.84
C ALA A 39 27.96 -0.74 -4.29
N THR A 40 27.95 0.41 -4.97
CA THR A 40 27.08 1.55 -4.62
C THR A 40 25.71 1.52 -5.32
N ALA A 41 25.48 0.59 -6.24
CA ALA A 41 24.19 0.45 -6.89
C ALA A 41 23.16 -0.02 -5.85
N GLU A 42 22.19 0.84 -5.52
CA GLU A 42 21.11 0.45 -4.63
C GLU A 42 20.25 -0.62 -5.29
N PRO A 43 19.87 -1.69 -4.56
CA PRO A 43 18.93 -2.66 -5.09
C PRO A 43 17.62 -1.97 -5.45
N ILE A 44 17.03 -2.39 -6.57
CA ILE A 44 15.74 -1.87 -7.03
C ILE A 44 14.64 -2.70 -6.38
N SER A 45 13.57 -2.04 -5.94
CA SER A 45 12.38 -2.72 -5.45
C SER A 45 11.68 -3.48 -6.57
N ILE A 46 11.44 -4.77 -6.37
CA ILE A 46 10.70 -5.64 -7.31
C ILE A 46 9.41 -6.05 -6.63
N PHE A 47 8.29 -5.78 -7.29
CA PHE A 47 6.98 -6.11 -6.75
C PHE A 47 6.00 -6.41 -7.88
N THR A 48 4.92 -7.09 -7.53
CA THR A 48 3.77 -7.35 -8.41
C THR A 48 2.49 -6.86 -7.77
N ILE A 49 1.52 -6.54 -8.63
CA ILE A 49 0.12 -6.33 -8.25
C ILE A 49 -0.55 -7.65 -8.57
N GLU A 50 -0.90 -8.43 -7.55
CA GLU A 50 -1.49 -9.76 -7.75
C GLU A 50 -2.93 -9.64 -8.24
N ASP A 51 -3.71 -8.79 -7.57
CA ASP A 51 -5.07 -8.49 -7.94
C ASP A 51 -5.46 -7.05 -7.58
N ALA A 52 -6.55 -6.60 -8.19
CA ALA A 52 -7.23 -5.38 -7.84
C ALA A 52 -8.73 -5.57 -8.12
N THR A 53 -9.58 -5.32 -7.14
CA THR A 53 -11.04 -5.58 -7.25
C THR A 53 -11.84 -4.40 -6.73
N ASN A 54 -12.89 -4.02 -7.45
CA ASN A 54 -13.88 -3.06 -6.99
C ASN A 54 -14.93 -3.74 -6.12
N VAL A 55 -15.29 -3.09 -5.02
CA VAL A 55 -16.42 -3.44 -4.17
C VAL A 55 -17.39 -2.28 -4.21
N GLU A 56 -18.26 -2.32 -5.22
CA GLU A 56 -19.23 -1.26 -5.46
C GLU A 56 -20.35 -1.29 -4.41
N GLY A 57 -20.76 -0.09 -3.99
CA GLY A 57 -21.80 0.07 -2.99
C GLY A 57 -21.39 -0.57 -1.68
N ALA A 58 -20.14 -0.39 -1.26
CA ALA A 58 -19.64 -0.75 0.05
C ALA A 58 -19.96 0.35 1.07
N VAL A 59 -20.09 -0.01 2.35
CA VAL A 59 -20.19 0.95 3.44
C VAL A 59 -18.79 1.47 3.78
N VAL A 60 -18.46 2.66 3.31
CA VAL A 60 -17.12 3.27 3.47
C VAL A 60 -16.99 4.02 4.80
N SER A 61 -18.06 4.59 5.31
CA SER A 61 -18.05 5.26 6.61
C SER A 61 -19.43 5.26 7.24
N TYR A 62 -19.50 5.63 8.52
CA TYR A 62 -20.75 5.72 9.25
C TYR A 62 -20.78 6.96 10.14
N THR A 63 -21.98 7.36 10.55
CA THR A 63 -22.19 8.44 11.51
C THR A 63 -23.23 8.01 12.53
N ILE A 64 -22.84 8.01 13.81
CA ILE A 64 -23.75 7.76 14.93
C ILE A 64 -24.48 9.08 15.23
N ASN A 65 -25.71 9.19 14.73
CA ASN A 65 -26.56 10.37 14.96
C ASN A 65 -27.20 10.35 16.34
N ASN A 66 -27.50 9.15 16.85
CA ASN A 66 -27.94 8.93 18.22
C ASN A 66 -27.35 7.60 18.73
N PRO A 67 -26.54 7.62 19.81
CA PRO A 67 -25.91 6.40 20.35
C PRO A 67 -26.89 5.45 21.05
N GLY A 68 -28.14 5.89 21.27
CA GLY A 68 -29.16 5.13 21.98
C GLY A 68 -28.81 4.86 23.44
N THR A 69 -29.64 4.08 24.14
CA THR A 69 -29.43 3.69 25.54
C THR A 69 -29.89 2.27 25.80
N GLY A 70 -29.31 1.61 26.81
CA GLY A 70 -29.68 0.26 27.24
C GLY A 70 -29.00 -0.87 26.46
N TYR A 71 -28.04 -0.54 25.60
CA TYR A 71 -27.28 -1.54 24.84
C TYR A 71 -26.33 -2.33 25.76
N SER A 72 -26.24 -3.65 25.55
CA SER A 72 -25.30 -4.51 26.27
C SER A 72 -24.55 -5.45 25.32
N SER A 73 -23.28 -5.72 25.62
CA SER A 73 -22.44 -6.72 24.95
C SER A 73 -22.36 -8.05 25.72
N THR A 74 -23.18 -8.22 26.77
CA THR A 74 -23.21 -9.47 27.55
C THR A 74 -23.78 -10.63 26.73
N PRO A 75 -23.37 -11.89 27.02
CA PRO A 75 -23.92 -13.07 26.35
C PRO A 75 -25.45 -13.06 26.30
N GLY A 76 -26.02 -13.32 25.13
CA GLY A 76 -27.46 -13.26 24.88
C GLY A 76 -27.98 -11.94 24.29
N ASN A 77 -27.14 -10.89 24.22
CA ASN A 77 -27.43 -9.69 23.43
C ASN A 77 -26.59 -9.69 22.15
N SER A 78 -27.21 -9.34 21.03
CA SER A 78 -26.48 -9.16 19.79
C SER A 78 -25.80 -7.80 19.74
N THR A 79 -24.53 -7.79 19.33
CA THR A 79 -23.79 -6.58 18.95
C THR A 79 -23.68 -6.43 17.43
N LEU A 80 -24.17 -7.41 16.67
CA LEU A 80 -24.04 -7.42 15.22
C LEU A 80 -24.99 -6.39 14.61
N VAL A 81 -24.51 -5.68 13.61
CA VAL A 81 -25.21 -4.61 12.92
C VAL A 81 -25.12 -4.86 11.41
N GLU A 82 -26.25 -4.72 10.74
CA GLU A 82 -26.38 -4.82 9.29
C GLU A 82 -27.07 -3.57 8.73
N VAL A 83 -27.02 -3.43 7.40
CA VAL A 83 -27.77 -2.38 6.71
C VAL A 83 -29.25 -2.77 6.66
N ASN A 84 -30.12 -1.88 7.14
CA ASN A 84 -31.56 -2.13 7.23
C ASN A 84 -32.18 -2.51 5.88
N GLY A 85 -32.99 -3.57 5.89
CA GLY A 85 -33.84 -3.96 4.77
C GLY A 85 -33.11 -4.31 3.47
N SER A 86 -31.82 -4.65 3.53
CA SER A 86 -30.99 -4.88 2.34
C SER A 86 -30.53 -6.34 2.21
N ALA A 87 -30.17 -6.73 0.99
CA ALA A 87 -29.59 -8.03 0.64
C ALA A 87 -28.05 -8.00 0.55
N GLY A 88 -27.40 -6.88 0.87
CA GLY A 88 -25.94 -6.78 0.90
C GLY A 88 -25.33 -7.49 2.12
N SER A 89 -24.00 -7.55 2.18
CA SER A 89 -23.23 -8.34 3.17
C SER A 89 -22.52 -7.53 4.26
N PHE A 90 -22.79 -6.24 4.41
CA PHE A 90 -22.17 -5.40 5.44
C PHE A 90 -22.42 -5.99 6.82
N SER A 91 -21.36 -6.07 7.62
CA SER A 91 -21.46 -6.51 9.00
C SER A 91 -20.47 -5.75 9.90
N ALA A 92 -20.94 -5.33 11.06
CA ALA A 92 -20.11 -4.68 12.07
C ALA A 92 -20.58 -5.03 13.48
N ASN A 93 -19.68 -4.94 14.45
CA ASN A 93 -20.03 -5.06 15.87
C ASN A 93 -20.13 -3.70 16.54
N LEU A 94 -21.16 -3.51 17.37
CA LEU A 94 -21.28 -2.36 18.25
C LEU A 94 -20.13 -2.31 19.27
N VAL A 95 -19.50 -1.15 19.37
CA VAL A 95 -18.65 -0.79 20.51
C VAL A 95 -19.53 -0.08 21.53
N ILE A 96 -19.73 -0.72 22.69
CA ILE A 96 -20.67 -0.25 23.72
C ILE A 96 -19.90 0.19 24.96
N SER A 97 -20.22 1.37 25.47
CA SER A 97 -19.70 1.90 26.72
C SER A 97 -20.85 2.43 27.58
N SER A 98 -20.94 1.97 28.83
CA SER A 98 -21.95 2.39 29.81
C SER A 98 -23.41 2.38 29.29
N GLY A 99 -23.75 1.39 28.46
CA GLY A 99 -25.11 1.24 27.91
C GLY A 99 -25.41 2.04 26.63
N THR A 100 -24.41 2.73 26.08
CA THR A 100 -24.53 3.56 24.86
C THR A 100 -23.56 3.08 23.78
N VAL A 101 -23.92 3.24 22.50
CA VAL A 101 -23.05 2.89 21.38
C VAL A 101 -22.05 4.02 21.13
N THR A 102 -20.76 3.73 21.23
CA THR A 102 -19.68 4.71 21.02
C THR A 102 -18.95 4.53 19.70
N GLY A 103 -19.16 3.42 19.00
CA GLY A 103 -18.51 3.13 17.73
C GLY A 103 -18.96 1.81 17.12
N LEU A 104 -18.38 1.50 15.97
CA LEU A 104 -18.52 0.21 15.29
C LEU A 104 -17.14 -0.37 15.00
N THR A 105 -17.01 -1.68 15.16
CA THR A 105 -15.90 -2.46 14.59
C THR A 105 -16.41 -3.14 13.34
N ILE A 106 -16.00 -2.64 12.17
CA ILE A 106 -16.39 -3.21 10.88
C ILE A 106 -15.73 -4.58 10.71
N LEU A 107 -16.53 -5.57 10.33
CA LEU A 107 -16.07 -6.93 10.02
C LEU A 107 -16.04 -7.14 8.50
N ASP A 108 -17.05 -6.62 7.81
CA ASP A 108 -17.18 -6.63 6.36
C ASP A 108 -17.84 -5.32 5.92
N HIS A 109 -17.22 -4.60 4.98
CA HIS A 109 -17.77 -3.38 4.39
C HIS A 109 -18.99 -3.66 3.50
N GLY A 110 -19.20 -4.92 3.13
CA GLY A 110 -20.30 -5.35 2.29
C GLY A 110 -20.20 -4.84 0.86
N SER A 111 -21.17 -5.21 0.05
CA SER A 111 -21.27 -4.78 -1.34
C SER A 111 -22.73 -4.66 -1.77
N SER A 112 -22.94 -4.12 -2.97
CA SER A 112 -24.23 -4.09 -3.67
C SER A 112 -25.29 -3.17 -3.05
N TYR A 113 -24.90 -2.25 -2.16
CA TYR A 113 -25.78 -1.17 -1.71
C TYR A 113 -25.79 -0.07 -2.75
N LEU A 114 -26.67 -0.19 -3.75
CA LEU A 114 -26.73 0.76 -4.86
C LEU A 114 -28.02 1.59 -4.81
N TYR A 115 -27.92 2.84 -5.26
CA TYR A 115 -29.05 3.72 -5.61
C TYR A 115 -29.94 4.29 -4.50
N ALA A 116 -29.80 3.93 -3.22
CA ALA A 116 -30.53 4.62 -2.14
C ALA A 116 -29.77 5.85 -1.60
N SER A 117 -30.52 6.90 -1.26
CA SER A 117 -29.97 8.18 -0.81
C SER A 117 -29.43 8.16 0.62
N THR A 118 -29.89 7.23 1.46
CA THR A 118 -29.45 7.07 2.84
C THR A 118 -29.73 5.65 3.29
N TYR A 119 -28.75 5.01 3.91
CA TYR A 119 -28.90 3.72 4.55
C TYR A 119 -28.75 3.87 6.06
N TYR A 120 -29.56 3.12 6.80
CA TYR A 120 -29.50 3.05 8.25
C TYR A 120 -28.95 1.69 8.65
N LEU A 121 -28.17 1.69 9.73
CA LEU A 121 -27.64 0.46 10.30
C LEU A 121 -28.53 0.03 11.47
N GLU A 122 -28.88 -1.26 11.52
CA GLU A 122 -29.74 -1.83 12.55
C GLU A 122 -29.08 -3.02 13.24
N VAL A 123 -29.37 -3.18 14.53
CA VAL A 123 -28.86 -4.33 15.30
C VAL A 123 -29.63 -5.57 14.87
N THR A 124 -28.91 -6.63 14.52
CA THR A 124 -29.50 -7.90 14.15
C THR A 124 -29.75 -8.75 15.37
N GLY A 125 -31.01 -9.12 15.61
CA GLY A 125 -31.39 -9.95 16.76
C GLY A 125 -31.64 -9.14 18.04
N SER A 126 -31.72 -9.86 19.18
CA SER A 126 -32.19 -9.27 20.43
C SER A 126 -31.09 -8.43 21.11
N ASN A 127 -31.39 -7.16 21.36
CA ASN A 127 -30.66 -6.30 22.28
C ASN A 127 -31.67 -5.39 22.98
N ASN A 128 -31.50 -5.15 24.29
CA ASN A 128 -32.43 -4.32 25.07
C ASN A 128 -32.27 -2.81 24.80
N GLY A 129 -31.33 -2.42 23.94
CA GLY A 129 -31.10 -1.04 23.58
C GLY A 129 -32.23 -0.40 22.78
N THR A 130 -32.39 0.90 22.91
CA THR A 130 -33.42 1.69 22.23
C THR A 130 -32.85 2.96 21.62
N ASN A 131 -33.52 3.48 20.58
CA ASN A 131 -33.24 4.77 19.93
C ASN A 131 -31.83 4.92 19.32
N LEU A 132 -31.17 3.81 18.94
CA LEU A 132 -29.97 3.88 18.12
C LEU A 132 -30.31 4.40 16.72
N ASN A 133 -29.54 5.36 16.25
CA ASN A 133 -29.63 5.87 14.89
C ASN A 133 -28.22 6.03 14.35
N ILE A 134 -27.86 5.18 13.39
CA ILE A 134 -26.59 5.24 12.67
C ILE A 134 -26.91 5.31 11.18
N THR A 135 -26.33 6.29 10.51
CA THR A 135 -26.38 6.40 9.04
C THR A 135 -25.08 5.87 8.45
N ALA A 136 -25.20 5.09 7.38
CA ALA A 136 -24.08 4.60 6.58
C ALA A 136 -23.88 5.48 5.35
N THR A 137 -22.61 5.79 5.06
CA THR A 137 -22.17 6.40 3.81
C THR A 137 -21.65 5.30 2.91
N LEU A 138 -22.07 5.34 1.65
CA LEU A 138 -21.68 4.36 0.66
C LEU A 138 -20.65 4.92 -0.30
N GLY A 139 -19.80 4.02 -0.80
CA GLY A 139 -18.79 4.33 -1.80
C GLY A 139 -18.36 3.09 -2.55
N ASN A 140 -17.18 3.17 -3.14
CA ASN A 140 -16.51 2.04 -3.77
C ASN A 140 -15.17 1.83 -3.09
N LEU A 141 -14.97 0.65 -2.50
CA LEU A 141 -13.66 0.25 -2.00
C LEU A 141 -12.92 -0.50 -3.09
N VAL A 142 -11.65 -0.20 -3.25
CA VAL A 142 -10.78 -0.94 -4.16
C VAL A 142 -9.76 -1.71 -3.33
N TYR A 143 -9.84 -3.03 -3.38
CA TYR A 143 -8.88 -3.92 -2.73
C TYR A 143 -7.76 -4.23 -3.71
N VAL A 144 -6.52 -4.15 -3.23
CA VAL A 144 -5.32 -4.37 -4.02
C VAL A 144 -4.34 -5.20 -3.20
N ASN A 145 -3.91 -6.33 -3.75
CA ASN A 145 -2.83 -7.12 -3.16
C ASN A 145 -1.50 -6.84 -3.88
N VAL A 146 -0.51 -6.41 -3.11
CA VAL A 146 0.83 -6.06 -3.60
C VAL A 146 1.85 -6.99 -2.97
N THR A 147 2.56 -7.77 -3.79
CA THR A 147 3.58 -8.70 -3.30
C THR A 147 4.98 -8.18 -3.59
N ASN A 148 5.84 -8.18 -2.56
CA ASN A 148 7.26 -7.87 -2.73
C ASN A 148 8.02 -9.11 -3.20
N ASP A 149 8.19 -9.25 -4.52
CA ASP A 149 8.95 -10.35 -5.12
C ASP A 149 10.47 -10.15 -5.10
N GLY A 150 10.92 -8.97 -4.64
CA GLY A 150 12.31 -8.59 -4.59
C GLY A 150 13.04 -9.01 -3.32
N GLY A 151 14.35 -8.76 -3.30
CA GLY A 151 15.18 -8.95 -2.09
C GLY A 151 15.31 -7.69 -1.22
N LYS A 152 14.65 -6.59 -1.59
CA LYS A 152 14.69 -5.30 -0.90
C LYS A 152 13.34 -4.99 -0.27
N ASP A 153 13.35 -4.47 0.95
CA ASP A 153 12.18 -3.92 1.61
C ASP A 153 11.52 -2.81 0.80
N VAL A 154 10.22 -2.91 0.57
CA VAL A 154 9.42 -1.82 -0.03
C VAL A 154 8.93 -0.91 1.09
N LYS A 155 9.28 0.38 1.05
CA LYS A 155 8.77 1.37 2.00
C LYS A 155 7.46 1.95 1.48
N THR A 156 6.36 1.66 2.14
CA THR A 156 5.02 2.11 1.74
C THR A 156 4.88 3.63 1.80
N ASP A 157 5.55 4.29 2.75
CA ASP A 157 5.58 5.75 2.88
C ASP A 157 6.16 6.47 1.66
N PHE A 158 6.98 5.78 0.86
CA PHE A 158 7.57 6.28 -0.38
C PHE A 158 6.98 5.61 -1.63
N ALA A 159 5.87 4.89 -1.47
CA ALA A 159 5.15 4.23 -2.53
C ALA A 159 3.81 4.90 -2.79
N TRP A 160 3.47 5.05 -4.06
CA TRP A 160 2.31 5.80 -4.48
C TRP A 160 1.44 4.98 -5.43
N LEU A 161 0.15 4.95 -5.15
CA LEU A 161 -0.91 4.36 -5.96
C LEU A 161 -1.64 5.46 -6.74
N PHE A 162 -1.94 5.18 -8.00
CA PHE A 162 -2.58 6.08 -8.95
C PHE A 162 -3.75 5.36 -9.61
N THR A 163 -4.88 6.05 -9.77
CA THR A 163 -6.13 5.46 -10.26
C THR A 163 -6.73 6.36 -11.31
N ASP A 164 -6.93 5.86 -12.54
CA ASP A 164 -7.61 6.57 -13.64
C ASP A 164 -7.26 8.07 -13.85
N GLY A 165 -6.03 8.47 -13.54
CA GLY A 165 -5.57 9.87 -13.63
C GLY A 165 -5.98 10.78 -12.47
N GLY A 166 -6.50 10.22 -11.38
CA GLY A 166 -6.80 10.87 -10.12
C GLY A 166 -5.55 11.25 -9.31
N ALA A 167 -5.79 11.80 -8.12
CA ALA A 167 -4.72 12.17 -7.20
C ALA A 167 -3.97 10.93 -6.68
N PRO A 168 -2.64 11.03 -6.47
CA PRO A 168 -1.87 9.93 -5.91
C PRO A 168 -2.27 9.65 -4.46
N ILE A 169 -2.34 8.38 -4.11
CA ILE A 169 -2.62 7.86 -2.77
C ILE A 169 -1.34 7.21 -2.26
N ASN A 170 -0.95 7.50 -1.02
CA ASN A 170 0.22 6.85 -0.43
C ASN A 170 -0.14 5.43 0.01
N LEU A 171 0.72 4.44 -0.21
CA LEU A 171 0.44 3.06 0.23
C LEU A 171 0.43 2.89 1.75
N SER A 172 0.94 3.86 2.52
CA SER A 172 0.78 3.87 3.98
C SER A 172 -0.52 4.54 4.45
N ASP A 173 -1.27 5.17 3.55
CA ASP A 173 -2.54 5.87 3.83
C ASP A 173 -3.74 5.04 3.34
N GLY A 174 -3.89 3.85 3.89
CA GLY A 174 -5.04 2.98 3.65
C GLY A 174 -6.31 3.52 4.31
N HIS A 175 -7.48 3.16 3.77
CA HIS A 175 -8.77 3.65 4.28
C HIS A 175 -9.01 3.21 5.74
N GLU A 176 -8.75 1.94 6.04
CA GLU A 176 -8.78 1.37 7.40
C GLU A 176 -7.81 0.17 7.51
N GLY A 177 -7.55 -0.34 8.71
CA GLY A 177 -6.84 -1.61 8.91
C GLY A 177 -5.33 -1.53 9.13
N TYR A 178 -4.60 -2.55 8.66
CA TYR A 178 -3.15 -2.67 8.82
C TYR A 178 -2.44 -1.79 7.80
N SER A 179 -1.83 -0.71 8.26
CA SER A 179 -1.00 0.20 7.45
C SER A 179 0.47 0.07 7.85
N PRO A 180 1.20 -0.93 7.32
CA PRO A 180 2.62 -1.07 7.58
C PRO A 180 3.40 0.04 6.87
N ASN A 181 4.55 0.41 7.44
CA ASN A 181 5.50 1.32 6.80
C ASN A 181 6.49 0.56 5.88
N THR A 182 6.42 -0.78 5.84
CA THR A 182 7.35 -1.64 5.09
C THR A 182 6.68 -2.95 4.70
N ILE A 183 6.91 -3.39 3.47
CA ILE A 183 6.57 -4.73 2.96
C ILE A 183 7.89 -5.48 2.81
N PHE A 184 8.10 -6.54 3.59
CA PHE A 184 9.34 -7.32 3.53
C PHE A 184 9.36 -8.24 2.29
N PRO A 185 10.55 -8.68 1.85
CA PRO A 185 10.69 -9.67 0.79
C PRO A 185 9.80 -10.91 1.00
N GLY A 186 8.99 -11.24 0.00
CA GLY A 186 8.04 -12.34 0.00
C GLY A 186 6.70 -12.08 0.69
N GLU A 187 6.49 -10.89 1.27
CA GLU A 187 5.20 -10.53 1.86
C GLU A 187 4.23 -9.97 0.83
N THR A 188 2.95 -10.30 1.04
CA THR A 188 1.82 -9.70 0.34
C THR A 188 1.16 -8.67 1.26
N PHE A 189 1.13 -7.43 0.82
CA PHE A 189 0.43 -6.35 1.46
C PHE A 189 -0.97 -6.19 0.84
N GLN A 190 -1.99 -6.41 1.67
CA GLN A 190 -3.36 -6.11 1.31
C GLN A 190 -3.65 -4.64 1.61
N PHE A 191 -3.78 -3.85 0.55
CA PHE A 191 -4.14 -2.44 0.61
C PHE A 191 -5.58 -2.26 0.15
N TYR A 192 -6.31 -1.35 0.78
CA TYR A 192 -7.58 -0.91 0.25
C TYR A 192 -7.81 0.56 0.54
N TYR A 193 -8.50 1.22 -0.38
CA TYR A 193 -8.82 2.64 -0.29
C TYR A 193 -10.25 2.90 -0.80
N ASP A 194 -10.85 3.99 -0.33
CA ASP A 194 -12.10 4.51 -0.85
C ASP A 194 -11.84 5.32 -2.13
N SER A 195 -12.35 4.84 -3.26
CA SER A 195 -12.25 5.57 -4.53
C SER A 195 -13.29 6.69 -4.67
N GLY A 196 -14.11 6.90 -3.64
CA GLY A 196 -15.10 7.97 -3.53
C GLY A 196 -16.52 7.47 -3.73
N ALA A 197 -17.34 8.28 -4.42
CA ALA A 197 -18.70 7.88 -4.80
C ALA A 197 -18.70 6.52 -5.54
N GLN A 198 -19.86 5.89 -5.71
CA GLN A 198 -20.04 4.57 -6.37
C GLN A 198 -19.60 4.59 -7.84
N ALA A 199 -18.30 4.75 -8.07
CA ALA A 199 -17.63 4.91 -9.33
C ALA A 199 -16.47 3.91 -9.29
N THR A 200 -16.55 2.94 -10.19
CA THR A 200 -15.55 1.89 -10.32
C THR A 200 -14.26 2.46 -10.86
N VAL A 201 -13.14 2.00 -10.31
CA VAL A 201 -11.82 2.25 -10.87
C VAL A 201 -11.58 1.23 -11.98
N SER A 202 -11.01 1.67 -13.09
CA SER A 202 -10.70 0.81 -14.26
C SER A 202 -9.25 0.37 -14.25
N ARG A 203 -8.32 1.24 -13.84
CA ARG A 203 -6.88 0.97 -13.83
C ARG A 203 -6.22 1.52 -12.58
N ILE A 204 -5.28 0.73 -12.07
CA ILE A 204 -4.37 1.15 -11.02
C ILE A 204 -2.93 1.12 -11.53
N ALA A 205 -2.12 2.02 -11.01
CA ALA A 205 -0.68 1.97 -11.14
C ALA A 205 -0.04 2.22 -9.78
N ILE A 206 1.00 1.47 -9.45
CA ILE A 206 1.77 1.63 -8.22
C ILE A 206 3.20 1.95 -8.62
N SER A 207 3.78 2.97 -7.99
CA SER A 207 5.16 3.40 -8.19
C SER A 207 5.95 3.28 -6.89
N VAL A 208 7.06 2.55 -6.93
CA VAL A 208 7.99 2.32 -5.81
C VAL A 208 9.41 2.46 -6.34
N ASP A 209 10.25 3.30 -5.72
CA ASP A 209 11.68 3.45 -6.09
C ASP A 209 11.94 3.64 -7.59
N GLY A 210 11.05 4.37 -8.30
CA GLY A 210 11.15 4.59 -9.74
C GLY A 210 10.67 3.42 -10.61
N VAL A 211 10.23 2.32 -10.03
CA VAL A 211 9.56 1.20 -10.73
C VAL A 211 8.06 1.40 -10.66
N THR A 212 7.41 1.42 -11.82
CA THR A 212 5.96 1.48 -11.92
C THR A 212 5.39 0.18 -12.46
N LYS A 213 4.39 -0.36 -11.77
CA LYS A 213 3.56 -1.48 -12.24
C LYS A 213 2.12 -1.00 -12.38
N SER A 214 1.40 -1.54 -13.35
CA SER A 214 0.00 -1.19 -13.58
C SER A 214 -0.82 -2.44 -13.81
N SER A 215 -2.06 -2.42 -13.32
CA SER A 215 -3.02 -3.50 -13.53
C SER A 215 -4.40 -2.93 -13.83
N THR A 216 -5.23 -3.73 -14.51
CA THR A 216 -6.65 -3.47 -14.62
C THR A 216 -7.33 -3.86 -13.31
N VAL A 217 -8.33 -3.10 -12.90
CA VAL A 217 -9.16 -3.45 -11.75
C VAL A 217 -10.36 -4.23 -12.25
N ALA A 218 -10.65 -5.35 -11.58
CA ALA A 218 -11.81 -6.18 -11.85
C ALA A 218 -13.09 -5.63 -11.19
#